data_AF-A0A916VRR5-F1
#
_entry.id   AF-A0A916VRR5-F1
#
_cell.length_a   1.000
_cell.length_b   1.000
_cell.length_c   1.000
_cell.angle_alpha   90.00
_cell.angle_beta   90.00
_cell.angle_gamma   90.00
#
_symmetry.space_group_name_H-M   'P 1'
#
loop_
_entity.id
_entity.type
_entity.pdbx_description
1 polymer ?
#
loop_
_entity_poly.entity_id
_entity_poly.type
_entity_poly.pdbx_seq_one_letter_code
_entity_poly.pdbx_strand_id
1 'polypeptide(L)'
;MLNPIIAVTITDFLMFKENQKVINRFVYKEETDNFVYKGAELKFVFLELPKFNKKLEELESLADKWIYFLKETAKLEIIPEPLGEVPEIKRALNIANQANFNRQELDSFERRAIML
;
A
#
# COMPACT_ATOMS: atom_id res chain seq x y z
N MET A 1 -18.58 18.54 -17.39
CA MET A 1 -17.15 18.22 -17.25
C MET A 1 -17.02 16.99 -16.37
N LEU A 2 -16.21 16.00 -16.74
CA LEU A 2 -15.95 14.84 -15.89
C LEU A 2 -14.94 15.22 -14.81
N ASN A 3 -15.16 14.74 -13.59
CA ASN A 3 -14.19 14.92 -12.52
C ASN A 3 -12.93 14.10 -12.82
N PRO A 4 -11.74 14.60 -12.45
CA PRO A 4 -10.51 13.83 -12.54
C PRO A 4 -10.62 12.55 -11.70
N ILE A 5 -10.21 11.42 -12.25
CA ILE A 5 -10.30 10.11 -11.59
C ILE A 5 -8.92 9.46 -11.62
N ILE A 6 -8.45 9.05 -10.44
CA ILE A 6 -7.25 8.23 -10.31
C ILE A 6 -7.69 6.86 -9.82
N ALA A 7 -7.59 5.87 -10.70
CA ALA A 7 -7.80 4.48 -10.34
C ALA A 7 -6.46 3.90 -9.84
N VAL A 8 -6.44 3.40 -8.61
CA VAL A 8 -5.27 2.73 -8.03
C VAL A 8 -5.57 1.24 -7.90
N THR A 9 -4.78 0.43 -8.61
CA THR A 9 -4.86 -1.04 -8.59
C THR A 9 -3.63 -1.57 -7.86
N ILE A 10 -3.84 -2.44 -6.87
CA ILE A 10 -2.78 -3.07 -6.08
C ILE A 10 -2.85 -4.57 -6.33
N THR A 11 -1.72 -5.19 -6.69
CA THR A 11 -1.66 -6.63 -7.01
C THR A 11 -0.57 -7.33 -6.22
N ASP A 12 -0.85 -8.58 -5.83
CA ASP A 12 0.08 -9.53 -5.23
C ASP A 12 0.71 -10.49 -6.25
N PHE A 13 0.49 -10.25 -7.54
CA PHE A 13 1.09 -10.96 -8.67
C PHE A 13 1.73 -10.01 -9.67
N LEU A 14 2.59 -10.56 -10.54
CA LEU A 14 3.26 -9.81 -11.63
C LEU A 14 2.30 -9.65 -12.81
N MET A 15 1.82 -8.44 -13.02
CA MET A 15 0.93 -8.10 -14.14
C MET A 15 1.73 -7.73 -15.40
N PHE A 16 2.75 -6.87 -15.25
CA PHE A 16 3.58 -6.41 -16.37
C PHE A 16 4.97 -7.08 -16.31
N LYS A 17 5.10 -8.29 -16.88
CA LYS A 17 6.33 -9.10 -16.82
C LYS A 17 7.55 -8.43 -17.45
N GLU A 18 7.32 -7.69 -18.54
CA GLU A 18 8.36 -6.95 -19.29
C GLU A 18 8.91 -5.72 -18.55
N ASN A 19 8.32 -5.34 -17.42
CA ASN A 19 8.64 -4.10 -16.70
C ASN A 19 8.97 -4.38 -15.24
N GLN A 20 10.07 -3.84 -14.72
CA GLN A 20 10.50 -4.08 -13.33
C GLN A 20 10.03 -3.00 -12.34
N LYS A 21 9.34 -1.96 -12.81
CA LYS A 21 8.84 -0.89 -11.92
C LYS A 21 7.77 -1.41 -10.98
N VAL A 22 7.90 -1.04 -9.70
CA VAL A 22 6.91 -1.31 -8.65
C VAL A 22 5.60 -0.55 -8.89
N ILE A 23 5.70 0.72 -9.27
CA ILE A 23 4.56 1.60 -9.54
C ILE A 23 4.57 2.01 -11.02
N ASN A 24 3.52 1.69 -11.74
CA ASN A 24 3.29 2.08 -13.12
C ASN A 24 2.12 3.05 -13.22
N ARG A 25 2.27 4.09 -14.04
CA ARG A 25 1.24 5.11 -14.26
C ARG A 25 0.89 5.16 -15.73
N PHE A 26 -0.39 4.96 -16.04
CA PHE A 26 -0.91 4.96 -17.40
C PHE A 26 -1.90 6.12 -17.59
N VAL A 27 -1.94 6.60 -18.82
CA VAL A 27 -2.84 7.67 -19.29
C VAL A 27 -3.53 7.18 -20.56
N TYR A 28 -4.70 7.75 -20.86
CA TYR A 28 -5.36 7.50 -22.12
C TYR A 28 -4.62 8.14 -23.28
N LYS A 29 -4.43 7.36 -24.34
CA LYS A 29 -3.92 7.80 -25.62
C LYS A 29 -4.86 7.33 -26.70
N GLU A 30 -4.99 8.12 -27.75
CA GLU A 30 -5.57 7.64 -29.00
C GLU A 30 -4.62 6.59 -29.62
N GLU A 31 -5.17 5.57 -30.28
CA GLU A 31 -4.45 4.36 -30.67
C GLU A 31 -3.50 4.57 -31.85
N THR A 32 -3.89 5.41 -32.81
CA THR A 32 -3.19 5.60 -34.09
C THR A 32 -2.04 6.58 -33.96
N ASP A 33 -2.34 7.80 -33.53
CA ASP A 33 -1.43 8.94 -33.46
C ASP A 33 -0.76 9.04 -32.07
N ASN A 34 -1.17 8.20 -31.11
CA ASN A 34 -0.63 8.16 -29.76
C ASN A 34 -0.76 9.48 -28.98
N PHE A 35 -1.62 10.40 -29.41
CA PHE A 35 -1.79 11.67 -28.72
C PHE A 35 -2.50 11.44 -27.38
N VAL A 36 -2.04 12.15 -26.34
CA VAL A 36 -2.60 12.04 -24.99
C VAL A 36 -3.87 12.88 -24.92
N TYR A 37 -5.00 12.23 -24.64
CA TYR A 37 -6.25 12.94 -24.40
C TYR A 37 -6.23 13.59 -23.02
N LYS A 38 -6.18 14.93 -22.98
CA LYS A 38 -6.11 15.72 -21.73
C LYS A 38 -7.47 16.09 -21.13
N GLY A 39 -8.57 15.85 -21.86
CA GLY A 39 -9.91 16.33 -21.50
C GLY A 39 -10.63 15.53 -20.41
N ALA A 40 -10.17 14.30 -20.16
CA ALA A 40 -10.59 13.48 -19.03
C ALA A 40 -9.32 13.06 -18.30
N GLU A 41 -9.09 13.61 -17.11
CA GLU A 41 -7.94 13.27 -16.27
C GLU A 41 -8.14 11.89 -15.62
N LEU A 42 -8.32 10.86 -16.43
CA LEU A 42 -8.38 9.48 -15.99
C LEU A 42 -6.96 8.90 -16.01
N LYS A 43 -6.45 8.60 -14.82
CA LYS A 43 -5.12 8.01 -14.61
C LYS A 43 -5.28 6.65 -13.97
N PHE A 44 -4.52 5.67 -14.46
CA PHE A 44 -4.41 4.37 -13.81
C PHE A 44 -3.04 4.24 -13.18
N VAL A 45 -3.02 3.89 -11.90
CA VAL A 45 -1.82 3.60 -11.14
C VAL A 45 -1.85 2.12 -10.77
N PHE A 46 -0.85 1.37 -11.17
CA PHE A 46 -0.69 -0.04 -10.81
C PHE A 46 0.50 -0.17 -9.87
N LEU A 47 0.23 -0.71 -8.68
CA LEU A 47 1.22 -1.09 -7.68
C LEU A 47 1.33 -2.62 -7.64
N GLU A 48 2.48 -3.15 -8.05
CA GLU A 48 2.76 -4.60 -8.03
C GLU A 48 3.63 -4.95 -6.83
N LEU A 49 3.01 -5.47 -5.76
CA LEU A 49 3.68 -5.80 -4.49
C LEU A 49 4.85 -6.79 -4.63
N PRO A 50 4.82 -7.81 -5.53
CA PRO A 50 5.95 -8.73 -5.70
C PRO A 50 7.23 -8.04 -6.18
N LYS A 51 7.13 -6.87 -6.83
CA LYS A 51 8.29 -6.10 -7.30
C LYS A 51 8.93 -5.25 -6.20
N PHE A 52 8.21 -5.01 -5.10
CA PHE A 52 8.71 -4.19 -4.00
C PHE A 52 9.58 -5.01 -3.05
N ASN A 53 10.89 -4.82 -3.07
CA ASN A 53 11.84 -5.62 -2.30
C ASN A 53 12.64 -4.83 -1.26
N LYS A 54 12.25 -3.58 -1.01
CA LYS A 54 12.89 -2.75 0.02
C LYS A 54 12.63 -3.33 1.40
N LYS A 55 13.67 -3.39 2.22
CA LYS A 55 13.63 -3.67 3.64
C LYS A 55 13.23 -2.42 4.42
N LEU A 56 12.97 -2.61 5.72
CA LEU A 56 12.51 -1.56 6.61
C LEU A 56 13.50 -0.38 6.69
N GLU A 57 14.81 -0.67 6.63
CA GLU A 57 15.87 0.35 6.70
C GLU A 57 16.01 1.15 5.39
N GLU A 58 15.43 0.63 4.29
CA GLU A 58 15.49 1.22 2.94
C GLU A 58 14.24 2.06 2.61
N LEU A 59 13.33 2.24 3.59
CA LEU A 59 12.09 2.99 3.42
C LEU A 59 12.35 4.49 3.54
N GLU A 60 12.46 5.16 2.39
CA GLU A 60 12.77 6.60 2.32
C GLU A 60 11.51 7.46 2.24
N SER A 61 10.46 6.97 1.57
CA SER A 61 9.26 7.75 1.27
C SER A 61 8.02 7.24 2.01
N LEU A 62 7.02 8.11 2.18
CA LEU A 62 5.70 7.71 2.69
C LEU A 62 5.06 6.60 1.85
N ALA A 63 5.27 6.63 0.53
CA ALA A 63 4.82 5.57 -0.36
C ALA A 63 5.51 4.23 -0.04
N ASP A 64 6.82 4.22 0.18
CA ASP A 64 7.54 3.01 0.59
C ASP A 64 6.96 2.43 1.89
N LYS A 65 6.70 3.29 2.88
CA LYS A 65 6.09 2.88 4.16
C LYS A 65 4.70 2.25 3.97
N TRP A 66 3.84 2.83 3.14
CA TRP A 66 2.53 2.25 2.83
C TRP A 66 2.61 0.95 2.02
N ILE A 67 3.53 0.86 1.06
CA ILE A 67 3.71 -0.37 0.25
C ILE A 67 4.25 -1.50 1.14
N TYR A 68 5.22 -1.21 2.01
CA TYR A 68 5.75 -2.16 2.98
C TYR A 68 4.64 -2.65 3.92
N PHE A 69 3.83 -1.73 4.46
CA PHE A 69 2.64 -2.07 5.24
C PHE A 69 1.74 -3.04 4.45
N LEU A 70 1.31 -2.69 3.23
CA LEU A 70 0.41 -3.53 2.44
C LEU A 70 0.99 -4.93 2.14
N LYS A 71 2.31 -5.04 1.97
CA LYS A 71 2.98 -6.31 1.64
C LYS A 71 3.25 -7.19 2.85
N GLU A 72 3.65 -6.61 3.98
CA GLU A 72 4.24 -7.37 5.10
C GLU A 72 3.36 -7.39 6.37
N THR A 73 2.25 -6.65 6.42
CA THR A 73 1.43 -6.52 7.66
C THR A 73 0.97 -7.85 8.26
N ALA A 74 0.68 -8.86 7.45
CA ALA A 74 0.30 -10.18 7.95
C ALA A 74 1.40 -10.86 8.79
N LYS A 75 2.65 -10.41 8.69
CA LYS A 75 3.81 -10.96 9.39
C LYS A 75 4.30 -10.07 10.53
N LEU A 76 3.72 -8.87 10.70
CA LEU A 76 4.18 -7.90 11.69
C LEU A 76 3.50 -8.17 13.05
N GLU A 77 4.22 -8.81 13.98
CA GLU A 77 3.76 -8.97 15.36
C GLU A 77 3.87 -7.67 16.17
N ILE A 78 4.87 -6.86 15.85
CA ILE A 78 5.17 -5.58 16.52
C ILE A 78 5.26 -4.50 15.45
N ILE A 79 4.74 -3.30 15.75
CA ILE A 79 4.85 -2.14 14.87
C ILE A 79 6.30 -1.66 14.84
N PRO A 80 7.00 -1.76 13.70
CA PRO A 80 8.36 -1.26 13.59
C PRO A 80 8.40 0.27 13.69
N GLU A 81 9.44 0.82 14.32
CA GLU A 81 9.57 2.26 14.58
C GLU A 81 9.41 3.12 13.30
N PRO A 82 10.04 2.82 12.14
CA PRO A 82 9.90 3.65 10.94
C PRO A 82 8.46 3.73 10.41
N LEU A 83 7.64 2.71 10.64
CA LEU A 83 6.21 2.71 10.29
C LEU A 83 5.37 3.39 11.37
N GLY A 84 5.75 3.22 12.63
CA GLY A 84 5.07 3.79 13.80
C GLY A 84 5.16 5.31 13.89
N GLU A 85 6.16 5.93 13.28
CA GLU A 85 6.29 7.38 13.14
C GLU A 85 5.16 8.02 12.32
N VAL A 86 4.54 7.26 11.40
CA VAL A 86 3.43 7.75 10.58
C VAL A 86 2.12 7.40 11.30
N PRO A 87 1.37 8.38 11.85
CA PRO A 87 0.21 8.10 12.71
C PRO A 87 -0.86 7.26 12.01
N GLU A 88 -1.08 7.47 10.72
CA GLU A 88 -2.06 6.76 9.91
C GLU A 88 -1.67 5.29 9.70
N ILE A 89 -0.38 5.03 9.45
CA ILE A 89 0.14 3.65 9.30
C ILE A 89 0.12 2.94 10.64
N LYS A 90 0.52 3.62 11.73
CA LYS A 90 0.41 3.07 13.09
C LYS A 90 -1.03 2.69 13.42
N ARG A 91 -2.01 3.53 13.08
CA ARG A 91 -3.43 3.23 13.27
C ARG A 91 -3.87 2.04 12.42
N ALA A 92 -3.46 1.98 11.15
CA ALA A 92 -3.78 0.86 10.26
C ALA A 92 -3.19 -0.47 10.76
N LEU A 93 -1.94 -0.46 11.24
CA LEU A 93 -1.29 -1.62 11.85
C LEU A 93 -1.99 -2.09 13.12
N ASN A 94 -2.40 -1.17 13.99
CA ASN A 94 -3.17 -1.54 15.19
C ASN A 94 -4.48 -2.26 14.81
N ILE A 95 -5.20 -1.77 13.79
CA ILE A 95 -6.43 -2.40 13.29
C ILE A 95 -6.13 -3.77 12.68
N ALA A 96 -5.08 -3.88 11.87
CA ALA A 96 -4.70 -5.13 11.22
C ALA A 96 -4.24 -6.20 12.23
N ASN A 97 -3.46 -5.82 13.24
CA ASN A 97 -3.03 -6.71 14.32
C ASN A 97 -4.22 -7.23 15.12
N GLN A 98 -5.22 -6.38 15.40
CA GLN A 98 -6.46 -6.82 16.04
C GLN A 98 -7.24 -7.84 15.20
N ALA A 99 -7.25 -7.68 13.87
CA ALA A 99 -7.91 -8.62 12.96
C ALA A 99 -7.15 -9.95 12.81
N ASN A 100 -5.82 -9.95 12.99
CA ASN A 100 -4.98 -11.15 12.94
C ASN A 100 -4.92 -11.92 14.25
N PHE A 101 -5.39 -11.35 15.37
CA PHE A 101 -5.34 -12.04 16.65
C PHE A 101 -6.26 -13.26 16.70
N ASN A 102 -5.74 -14.34 17.25
CA ASN A 102 -6.59 -15.40 17.77
C ASN A 102 -7.26 -14.93 19.09
N ARG A 103 -8.31 -15.64 19.55
CA ARG A 103 -9.08 -15.23 20.75
C ARG A 103 -8.22 -14.94 21.98
N GLN A 104 -7.13 -15.69 22.20
CA GLN A 104 -6.28 -15.51 23.38
C GLN A 104 -5.42 -14.24 23.28
N GLU A 105 -4.94 -13.91 22.08
CA GLU A 105 -4.14 -12.72 21.85
C GLU A 105 -4.99 -11.44 21.94
N LEU A 106 -6.23 -11.49 21.43
CA LEU A 106 -7.24 -10.42 21.59
C LEU A 106 -7.52 -10.14 23.08
N ASP A 107 -7.79 -11.19 23.86
CA ASP A 107 -8.02 -11.11 25.31
C ASP A 107 -6.82 -10.46 26.04
N SER A 108 -5.59 -10.81 25.63
CA SER A 108 -4.37 -10.24 26.21
C SER A 108 -4.17 -8.76 25.86
N PHE A 109 -4.62 -8.34 24.68
CA PHE A 109 -4.54 -6.97 24.21
C PHE A 109 -5.56 -6.09 24.96
N GLU A 110 -6.81 -6.55 25.08
CA GLU A 110 -7.87 -5.85 25.82
C GLU A 110 -7.50 -5.64 27.29
N ARG A 111 -6.94 -6.66 27.96
CA ARG A 111 -6.47 -6.53 29.35
C ARG A 111 -5.37 -5.48 29.52
N ARG A 112 -4.46 -5.34 28.55
CA ARG A 112 -3.40 -4.31 28.57
C ARG A 112 -3.98 -2.91 28.33
N ALA A 113 -4.97 -2.79 27.46
CA ALA A 113 -5.62 -1.52 27.16
C ALA A 113 -6.46 -0.97 28.34
N ILE A 114 -7.03 -1.84 29.19
CA ILE A 114 -7.80 -1.45 30.39
C ILE A 114 -6.89 -1.00 31.55
N MET A 115 -5.59 -1.31 31.49
CA MET A 115 -4.62 -1.01 32.56
C MET A 115 -3.87 0.33 32.35
N LEU A 116 -4.23 1.11 31.33
CA LEU A 116 -3.75 2.47 31.04
C LEU A 116 -4.89 3.49 31.26
#